data_AF-A0A2V8PFF2-F1
#
_entry.id   AF-A0A2V8PFF2-F1
#
_cell.length_a   1.000
_cell.length_b   1.000
_cell.length_c   1.000
_cell.angle_alpha   90.00
_cell.angle_beta   90.00
_cell.angle_gamma   90.00
#
_symmetry.space_group_name_H-M   'P 1'
#
loop_
_entity.id
_entity.type
_entity.pdbx_description
1 polymer ?
#
loop_
_entity_poly.entity_id
_entity_poly.type
_entity_poly.pdbx_seq_one_letter_code
_entity_poly.pdbx_strand_id
1 'polypeptide(L)'
;MYKNRCRTTIWATLALAASFGLWRILPESLRNQVLPTAFAATFTVNTADDHNDGVCNAADCTLREAISAANAGDTISFNIPGAGVHTINATGGFSITKAVNIDGTTQPGYARAPLIEINGAGAGAGVNGFAVNAPNVMIRGFIINRFPAYAISFDSLGNDTVQSC
;
A
#
# COMPACT_ATOMS: atom_id res chain seq x y z
N MET A 1 0.74 -57.51 -37.24
CA MET A 1 0.68 -56.33 -38.14
C MET A 1 0.50 -55.08 -37.29
N TYR A 2 1.56 -54.27 -37.21
CA TYR A 2 1.75 -53.15 -36.28
C TYR A 2 1.10 -51.88 -36.86
N LYS A 3 0.05 -51.35 -36.24
CA LYS A 3 -0.51 -50.04 -36.65
C LYS A 3 -1.10 -49.26 -35.47
N ASN A 4 -0.60 -48.03 -35.32
CA ASN A 4 -1.34 -46.84 -34.88
C ASN A 4 -1.39 -46.46 -33.39
N ARG A 5 -0.25 -46.42 -32.68
CA ARG A 5 -0.17 -45.71 -31.37
C ARG A 5 1.02 -44.76 -31.21
N CYS A 6 1.50 -44.14 -32.29
CA CYS A 6 2.73 -43.32 -32.24
C CYS A 6 2.64 -41.97 -33.00
N ARG A 7 1.50 -41.25 -32.94
CA ARG A 7 1.42 -39.92 -33.60
C ARG A 7 0.68 -38.82 -32.83
N THR A 8 -0.06 -39.11 -31.77
CA THR A 8 -0.92 -38.12 -31.10
C THR A 8 -0.30 -37.44 -29.88
N THR A 9 0.84 -37.89 -29.37
CA THR A 9 1.47 -37.33 -28.16
C THR A 9 2.58 -36.31 -28.41
N ILE A 10 2.97 -36.05 -29.66
CA ILE A 10 4.10 -35.15 -29.99
C ILE A 10 3.65 -33.68 -30.17
N TRP A 11 2.36 -33.43 -30.43
CA TRP A 11 1.86 -32.06 -30.63
C TRP A 11 1.39 -31.36 -29.35
N ALA A 12 1.10 -32.11 -28.27
CA ALA A 12 0.62 -31.54 -27.02
C ALA A 12 1.74 -30.95 -26.13
N THR A 13 2.99 -31.37 -26.31
CA THR A 13 4.14 -30.79 -25.58
C THR A 13 4.78 -29.61 -26.31
N LEU A 14 4.60 -29.48 -27.63
CA LEU A 14 5.09 -28.33 -28.39
C LEU A 14 4.27 -27.05 -28.16
N ALA A 15 3.00 -27.17 -27.74
CA ALA A 15 2.15 -26.03 -27.44
C ALA A 15 2.47 -25.37 -26.07
N LEU A 16 3.11 -26.09 -25.15
CA LEU A 16 3.53 -25.58 -23.83
C LEU A 16 4.98 -25.09 -23.79
N ALA A 17 5.82 -25.50 -24.75
CA ALA A 17 7.18 -24.96 -24.90
C ALA A 17 7.22 -23.65 -25.72
N ALA A 18 6.22 -23.43 -26.58
CA ALA A 18 6.11 -22.21 -27.38
C ALA A 18 5.74 -20.98 -26.53
N SER A 19 5.03 -21.12 -25.40
CA SER A 19 4.62 -20.00 -24.55
C SER A 19 5.77 -19.33 -23.78
N PHE A 20 6.82 -20.07 -23.42
CA PHE A 20 8.01 -19.50 -22.77
C PHE A 20 9.09 -19.04 -23.75
N GLY A 21 9.20 -19.68 -24.93
CA GLY A 21 10.13 -19.26 -25.97
C GLY A 21 9.74 -17.94 -26.62
N LEU A 22 8.44 -17.73 -26.87
CA LEU A 22 7.91 -16.52 -27.51
C LEU A 22 8.00 -15.28 -26.62
N TRP A 23 8.02 -15.41 -25.29
CA TRP A 23 8.18 -14.25 -24.39
C TRP A 23 9.55 -13.58 -24.52
N ARG A 24 10.60 -14.34 -24.85
CA ARG A 24 11.98 -13.83 -24.95
C ARG A 24 12.27 -13.09 -26.25
N ILE A 25 11.47 -13.31 -27.29
CA ILE A 25 11.61 -12.74 -28.64
C ILE A 25 10.63 -11.60 -28.92
N LEU A 26 9.67 -11.34 -28.02
CA LEU A 26 8.79 -10.17 -28.14
C LEU A 26 9.59 -8.88 -27.94
N PRO A 27 9.46 -7.88 -28.82
CA PRO A 27 9.93 -6.52 -28.59
C PRO A 27 9.42 -5.99 -27.23
N GLU A 28 10.20 -5.16 -26.54
CA GLU A 28 9.82 -4.58 -25.25
C GLU A 28 8.46 -3.86 -25.31
N SER A 29 8.14 -3.27 -26.47
CA SER A 29 6.84 -2.64 -26.75
C SER A 29 5.66 -3.61 -26.66
N LEU A 30 5.82 -4.86 -27.10
CA LEU A 30 4.77 -5.89 -27.04
C LEU A 30 4.73 -6.60 -25.68
N ARG A 31 5.85 -6.69 -24.96
CA ARG A 31 5.85 -7.19 -23.57
C ARG A 31 5.10 -6.26 -22.63
N ASN A 32 5.28 -4.95 -22.76
CA ASN A 32 4.54 -3.97 -21.94
C ASN A 32 3.05 -3.86 -22.30
N GLN A 33 2.63 -4.36 -23.46
CA GLN A 33 1.22 -4.42 -23.86
C GLN A 33 0.45 -5.61 -23.26
N VAL A 34 1.15 -6.57 -22.64
CA VAL A 34 0.55 -7.75 -21.99
C VAL A 34 0.76 -7.72 -20.47
N LEU A 35 1.52 -6.76 -19.95
CA LEU A 35 1.51 -6.47 -18.51
C LEU A 35 0.13 -5.92 -18.15
N PRO A 36 -0.62 -6.54 -17.23
CA PRO A 36 -1.85 -5.93 -16.74
C PRO A 36 -1.50 -4.54 -16.24
N THR A 37 -2.19 -3.53 -16.76
CA THR A 37 -2.13 -2.18 -16.19
C THR A 37 -2.69 -2.31 -14.78
N ALA A 38 -1.81 -2.38 -13.78
CA ALA A 38 -2.22 -2.41 -12.40
C ALA A 38 -2.89 -1.07 -12.11
N PHE A 39 -4.21 -1.10 -11.92
CA PHE A 39 -4.91 0.05 -11.38
C PHE A 39 -4.47 0.24 -9.94
N ALA A 40 -4.08 1.47 -9.58
CA ALA A 40 -3.85 1.84 -8.19
C ALA A 40 -5.11 1.53 -7.38
N ALA A 41 -5.00 0.63 -6.41
CA ALA A 41 -6.07 0.34 -5.48
C ALA A 41 -6.21 1.46 -4.45
N THR A 42 -7.38 1.53 -3.81
CA THR A 42 -7.62 2.44 -2.68
C THR A 42 -8.05 1.63 -1.47
N PHE A 43 -7.28 1.74 -0.38
CA PHE A 43 -7.61 1.17 0.92
C PHE A 43 -8.19 2.28 1.80
N THR A 44 -9.42 2.12 2.28
CA THR A 44 -10.10 3.13 3.08
C THR A 44 -10.04 2.76 4.55
N VAL A 45 -9.27 3.53 5.32
CA VAL A 45 -9.26 3.48 6.78
C VAL A 45 -10.61 3.99 7.29
N ASN A 46 -11.32 3.17 8.05
CA ASN A 46 -12.69 3.44 8.50
C ASN A 46 -12.86 3.36 10.03
N THR A 47 -11.79 3.06 10.76
CA THR A 47 -11.75 3.08 12.23
C THR A 47 -10.52 3.87 12.71
N ALA A 48 -10.62 4.44 13.91
CA ALA A 48 -9.52 5.10 14.59
C ALA A 48 -8.70 4.16 15.50
N ASP A 49 -9.07 2.88 15.55
CA ASP A 49 -8.34 1.88 16.32
C ASP A 49 -6.99 1.54 15.67
N ASP A 50 -6.04 1.04 16.47
CA ASP A 50 -4.73 0.56 16.01
C ASP A 50 -4.54 -0.91 16.42
N HIS A 51 -5.31 -1.78 15.79
CA HIS A 51 -5.15 -3.22 15.86
C HIS A 51 -4.62 -3.77 14.51
N ASN A 52 -4.49 -5.09 14.39
CA ASN A 52 -4.07 -5.74 13.15
C ASN A 52 -4.57 -7.19 13.15
N ASP A 53 -5.73 -7.43 12.55
CA ASP A 53 -6.26 -8.77 12.29
C ASP A 53 -5.84 -9.31 10.91
N GLY A 54 -5.16 -8.48 10.11
CA GLY A 54 -4.63 -8.78 8.79
C GLY A 54 -5.61 -8.51 7.65
N VAL A 55 -6.78 -7.92 7.93
CA VAL A 55 -7.81 -7.65 6.93
C VAL A 55 -8.17 -6.18 6.95
N CYS A 56 -8.08 -5.53 5.79
CA CYS A 56 -8.65 -4.20 5.58
C CYS A 56 -9.87 -4.34 4.66
N ASN A 57 -11.07 -4.14 5.19
CA ASN A 57 -12.32 -4.20 4.43
C ASN A 57 -13.31 -3.11 4.88
N ALA A 58 -14.54 -3.16 4.34
CA ALA A 58 -15.56 -2.16 4.63
C ALA A 58 -16.10 -2.17 6.07
N ALA A 59 -15.93 -3.27 6.81
CA ALA A 59 -16.36 -3.42 8.19
C ALA A 59 -15.30 -2.92 9.18
N ASP A 60 -14.03 -3.27 8.94
CA ASP A 60 -12.90 -2.82 9.74
C ASP A 60 -11.65 -2.71 8.84
N CYS A 61 -10.99 -1.56 8.91
CA CYS A 61 -9.71 -1.30 8.31
C CYS A 61 -9.01 -0.18 9.09
N THR A 62 -7.98 -0.56 9.84
CA THR A 62 -7.06 0.36 10.52
C THR A 62 -6.02 0.91 9.55
N LEU A 63 -5.34 2.00 9.94
CA LEU A 63 -4.20 2.53 9.19
C LEU A 63 -3.08 1.47 9.04
N ARG A 64 -2.87 0.65 10.07
CA ARG A 64 -1.84 -0.39 10.07
C ARG A 64 -2.13 -1.48 9.04
N GLU A 65 -3.37 -1.94 8.96
CA GLU A 65 -3.79 -2.92 7.96
C GLU A 65 -3.76 -2.34 6.55
N ALA A 66 -4.19 -1.08 6.37
CA ALA A 66 -4.13 -0.41 5.08
C ALA A 66 -2.68 -0.31 4.54
N ILE A 67 -1.72 0.08 5.38
CA ILE A 67 -0.28 0.11 5.01
C ILE A 67 0.24 -1.29 4.67
N SER A 68 -0.17 -2.30 5.42
CA SER A 68 0.20 -3.70 5.16
C SER A 68 -0.34 -4.18 3.81
N ALA A 69 -1.62 -3.90 3.52
CA ALA A 69 -2.31 -4.37 2.32
C ALA A 69 -1.97 -3.61 1.03
N ALA A 70 -1.64 -2.32 1.12
CA ALA A 70 -1.34 -1.47 -0.04
C ALA A 70 -0.11 -1.94 -0.81
N ASN A 71 -0.18 -1.99 -2.13
CA ASN A 71 0.96 -2.23 -3.02
C ASN A 71 1.57 -0.90 -3.49
N ALA A 72 2.73 -0.97 -4.14
CA ALA A 72 3.34 0.22 -4.73
C ALA A 72 2.41 0.85 -5.79
N GLY A 73 2.16 2.15 -5.66
CA GLY A 73 1.22 2.93 -6.48
C GLY A 73 -0.18 3.09 -5.85
N ASP A 74 -0.50 2.33 -4.81
CA ASP A 74 -1.83 2.38 -4.17
C ASP A 74 -2.00 3.63 -3.28
N THR A 75 -3.27 3.96 -3.02
CA THR A 75 -3.66 5.05 -2.14
C THR A 75 -4.33 4.52 -0.87
N ILE A 76 -4.01 5.13 0.26
CA ILE A 76 -4.65 4.93 1.55
C ILE A 76 -5.46 6.18 1.86
N SER A 77 -6.78 6.05 1.87
CA SER A 77 -7.75 7.12 2.14
C SER A 77 -8.43 6.89 3.49
N PHE A 78 -9.22 7.87 3.95
CA PHE A 78 -9.84 7.90 5.26
C PHE A 78 -11.33 8.22 5.14
N ASN A 79 -12.15 7.47 5.87
CA ASN A 79 -13.58 7.69 6.03
C ASN A 79 -14.00 7.16 7.41
N ILE A 80 -13.39 7.68 8.46
CA ILE A 80 -13.72 7.31 9.84
C ILE A 80 -15.04 8.01 10.22
N PRO A 81 -16.06 7.29 10.70
CA PRO A 81 -17.34 7.89 11.05
C PRO A 81 -17.21 8.81 12.27
N GLY A 82 -18.02 9.87 12.28
CA GLY A 82 -18.01 10.89 13.33
C GLY A 82 -17.64 12.27 12.79
N ALA A 83 -17.68 13.27 13.67
CA ALA A 83 -17.29 14.64 13.35
C ALA A 83 -16.05 15.03 14.16
N GLY A 84 -15.29 16.00 13.64
CA GLY A 84 -14.10 16.52 14.31
C GLY A 84 -12.85 15.70 14.02
N VAL A 85 -11.87 15.79 14.91
CA VAL A 85 -10.60 15.10 14.77
C VAL A 85 -10.74 13.65 15.22
N HIS A 86 -10.25 12.73 14.41
CA HIS A 86 -10.13 11.31 14.73
C HIS A 86 -8.70 11.01 15.17
N THR A 87 -8.55 10.68 16.45
CA THR A 87 -7.24 10.35 17.04
C THR A 87 -7.00 8.84 16.98
N ILE A 88 -5.97 8.45 16.24
CA ILE A 88 -5.42 7.10 16.20
C ILE A 88 -4.33 7.02 17.28
N ASN A 89 -4.58 6.23 18.33
CA ASN A 89 -3.61 6.01 19.40
C ASN A 89 -2.66 4.90 18.99
N ALA A 90 -1.51 5.28 18.44
CA ALA A 90 -0.55 4.33 17.90
C ALA A 90 0.09 3.50 19.03
N THR A 91 0.00 2.18 18.89
CA THR A 91 0.65 1.16 19.75
C THR A 91 2.09 0.87 19.33
N GLY A 92 2.50 1.40 18.16
CA GLY A 92 3.85 1.31 17.60
C GLY A 92 3.96 2.12 16.31
N GLY A 93 5.16 2.18 15.73
CA GLY A 93 5.41 2.92 14.50
C GLY A 93 4.73 2.30 13.27
N PHE A 94 4.57 3.11 12.24
CA PHE A 94 4.04 2.72 10.93
C PHE A 94 5.21 2.61 9.94
N SER A 95 5.59 1.37 9.61
CA SER A 95 6.66 1.11 8.65
C SER A 95 6.14 1.14 7.22
N ILE A 96 6.62 2.10 6.42
CA ILE A 96 6.21 2.30 5.03
C ILE A 96 7.34 1.83 4.12
N THR A 97 7.20 0.63 3.57
CA THR A 97 8.23 -0.03 2.76
C THR A 97 7.89 -0.10 1.27
N LYS A 98 6.78 0.53 0.87
CA LYS A 98 6.25 0.55 -0.50
C LYS A 98 5.94 2.00 -0.89
N ALA A 99 6.09 2.33 -2.17
CA ALA A 99 5.75 3.65 -2.70
C ALA A 99 4.22 3.82 -2.69
N VAL A 100 3.68 4.44 -1.64
CA VAL A 100 2.23 4.59 -1.44
C VAL A 100 1.87 6.05 -1.21
N ASN A 101 0.61 6.38 -1.50
CA ASN A 101 0.03 7.66 -1.15
C ASN A 101 -0.86 7.51 0.09
N ILE A 102 -0.53 8.20 1.18
CA ILE A 102 -1.29 8.20 2.43
C ILE A 102 -1.92 9.58 2.61
N ASP A 103 -3.25 9.63 2.47
CA ASP A 103 -3.97 10.89 2.28
C ASP A 103 -5.07 11.13 3.33
N GLY A 104 -4.68 11.73 4.45
CA GLY A 104 -5.60 12.16 5.51
C GLY A 104 -6.57 13.27 5.09
N THR A 105 -6.35 13.94 3.95
CA THR A 105 -7.27 14.97 3.45
C THR A 105 -8.56 14.39 2.87
N THR A 106 -8.61 13.08 2.66
CA THR A 106 -9.81 12.36 2.21
C THR A 106 -10.85 12.17 3.30
N GLN A 107 -10.48 12.36 4.57
CA GLN A 107 -11.42 12.28 5.69
C GLN A 107 -12.58 13.27 5.50
N PRO A 108 -13.84 12.81 5.52
CA PRO A 108 -15.00 13.69 5.43
C PRO A 108 -14.95 14.83 6.44
N GLY A 109 -15.25 16.03 5.97
CA GLY A 109 -15.18 17.27 6.77
C GLY A 109 -13.84 17.99 6.69
N TYR A 110 -12.82 17.44 6.01
CA TYR A 110 -11.56 18.14 5.79
C TYR A 110 -11.80 19.47 5.07
N ALA A 111 -11.47 20.57 5.75
CA ALA A 111 -11.64 21.93 5.25
C ALA A 111 -10.32 22.71 5.43
N ARG A 112 -9.21 22.14 4.91
CA ARG A 112 -7.83 22.67 5.01
C ARG A 112 -7.21 22.60 6.41
N ALA A 113 -7.90 21.99 7.36
CA ALA A 113 -7.36 21.60 8.67
C ALA A 113 -7.34 20.07 8.75
N PRO A 114 -6.21 19.43 9.12
CA PRO A 114 -6.15 17.98 9.30
C PRO A 114 -7.19 17.48 10.29
N LEU A 115 -7.86 16.38 9.94
CA LEU A 115 -8.85 15.71 10.79
C LEU A 115 -8.37 14.35 11.30
N ILE A 116 -7.21 13.88 10.86
CA ILE A 116 -6.61 12.65 11.36
C ILE A 116 -5.42 13.04 12.25
N GLU A 117 -5.49 12.68 13.53
CA GLU A 117 -4.38 12.79 14.47
C GLU A 117 -3.77 11.41 14.69
N ILE A 118 -2.45 11.31 14.55
CA ILE A 118 -1.67 10.15 14.99
C ILE A 118 -1.00 10.51 16.31
N ASN A 119 -1.49 9.90 17.39
CA ASN A 119 -0.97 10.07 18.74
C ASN A 119 -0.02 8.93 19.09
N GLY A 120 1.28 9.24 19.17
CA GLY A 120 2.35 8.28 19.47
C GLY A 120 2.63 8.02 20.95
N ALA A 121 1.83 8.55 21.89
CA ALA A 121 2.13 8.45 23.32
C ALA A 121 2.24 6.99 23.83
N GLY A 122 1.55 6.05 23.17
CA GLY A 122 1.57 4.62 23.47
C GLY A 122 2.54 3.80 22.62
N ALA A 123 3.35 4.41 21.76
CA ALA A 123 4.10 3.70 20.71
C ALA A 123 5.34 2.92 21.22
N GLY A 124 5.80 3.18 22.44
CA GLY A 124 7.01 2.59 23.01
C GLY A 124 8.28 3.42 22.76
N ALA A 125 9.30 3.23 23.60
CA ALA A 125 10.50 4.06 23.60
C ALA A 125 11.28 4.01 22.27
N GLY A 126 11.75 5.16 21.79
CA GLY A 126 12.57 5.26 20.56
C GLY A 126 11.81 5.03 19.25
N VAL A 127 10.48 4.93 19.30
CA VAL A 127 9.66 4.65 18.12
C VAL A 127 9.34 5.92 17.33
N ASN A 128 9.59 5.86 16.02
CA ASN A 128 9.16 6.87 15.06
C ASN A 128 7.69 6.67 14.68
N GLY A 129 7.00 7.74 14.29
CA GLY A 129 5.63 7.69 13.80
C GLY A 129 5.52 7.01 12.44
N PHE A 130 5.77 7.74 11.36
CA PHE A 130 5.91 7.16 10.03
C PHE A 130 7.40 6.92 9.73
N ALA A 131 7.80 5.66 9.64
CA ALA A 131 9.14 5.27 9.23
C ALA A 131 9.14 4.95 7.72
N VAL A 132 9.50 5.95 6.92
CA VAL A 132 9.49 5.89 5.46
C VAL A 132 10.78 5.24 4.95
N ASN A 133 10.63 3.99 4.48
CA ASN A 133 11.69 3.11 3.99
C ASN A 133 11.48 2.75 2.51
N ALA A 134 10.81 3.62 1.75
CA ALA A 134 10.63 3.49 0.32
C ALA A 134 10.61 4.86 -0.36
N PRO A 135 11.09 4.97 -1.60
CA PRO A 135 11.03 6.21 -2.34
C PRO A 135 9.62 6.46 -2.90
N ASN A 136 9.31 7.73 -3.15
CA ASN A 136 8.06 8.19 -3.76
C ASN A 136 6.84 7.94 -2.89
N VAL A 137 7.01 8.09 -1.57
CA VAL A 137 5.90 8.08 -0.61
C VAL A 137 5.34 9.50 -0.51
N MET A 138 4.02 9.61 -0.54
CA MET A 138 3.32 10.85 -0.22
C MET A 138 2.56 10.69 1.09
N ILE A 139 2.77 11.59 2.05
CA ILE A 139 2.03 11.65 3.31
C ILE A 139 1.43 13.05 3.41
N ARG A 140 0.10 13.15 3.55
CA ARG A 140 -0.55 14.46 3.66
C ARG A 140 -1.78 14.48 4.56
N GLY A 141 -2.02 15.64 5.19
CA GLY A 141 -3.26 15.89 5.92
C GLY A 141 -3.33 15.25 7.31
N PHE A 142 -2.21 15.21 8.05
CA PHE A 142 -2.13 14.59 9.37
C PHE A 142 -1.62 15.56 10.44
N ILE A 143 -2.20 15.50 11.63
CA ILE A 143 -1.51 15.91 12.86
C ILE A 143 -0.72 14.70 13.35
N ILE A 144 0.59 14.81 13.54
CA ILE A 144 1.41 13.69 14.04
C ILE A 144 2.17 14.19 15.26
N ASN A 145 1.92 13.58 16.41
CA ASN A 145 2.50 14.06 17.67
C ASN A 145 2.74 12.94 18.68
N ARG A 146 3.41 13.32 19.78
CA ARG A 146 3.64 12.47 20.96
C ARG A 146 4.42 11.17 20.70
N PHE A 147 5.05 11.03 19.53
CA PHE A 147 6.06 9.99 19.33
C PHE A 147 7.32 10.30 20.13
N PRO A 148 7.92 9.31 20.80
CA PRO A 148 9.10 9.52 21.63
C PRO A 148 10.40 9.73 20.82
N ALA A 149 10.41 9.38 19.54
CA ALA A 149 11.48 9.74 18.60
C ALA A 149 10.96 10.76 17.56
N TYR A 150 11.04 10.45 16.26
CA TYR A 150 10.60 11.37 15.21
C TYR A 150 9.14 11.11 14.82
N ALA A 151 8.38 12.18 14.51
CA ALA A 151 7.03 12.05 13.95
C ALA A 151 7.05 11.34 12.58
N ILE A 152 8.01 11.71 11.72
CA ILE A 152 8.27 11.07 10.43
C ILE A 152 9.79 10.92 10.30
N SER A 153 10.27 9.72 9.97
CA SER A 153 11.66 9.47 9.57
C SER A 153 11.73 9.04 8.12
N PHE A 154 12.77 9.50 7.40
CA PHE A 154 13.07 9.10 6.03
C PHE A 154 14.40 8.35 6.03
N ASP A 155 14.32 7.04 5.86
CA ASP A 155 15.46 6.13 5.98
C ASP A 155 15.93 5.63 4.59
N SER A 156 15.17 5.92 3.53
CA SER A 156 15.56 5.71 2.13
C SER A 156 15.78 7.02 1.39
N LEU A 157 16.73 7.03 0.43
CA LEU A 157 16.88 8.15 -0.50
C LEU A 157 15.76 8.07 -1.56
N GLY A 158 14.95 9.13 -1.69
CA GLY A 158 13.79 9.15 -2.58
C GLY A 158 13.16 10.54 -2.74
N ASN A 159 12.20 10.65 -3.65
CA ASN A 159 11.37 11.85 -3.84
C ASN A 159 10.12 11.79 -2.97
N ASP A 160 10.31 11.76 -1.65
CA ASP A 160 9.20 11.68 -0.72
C ASP A 160 8.61 13.07 -0.47
N THR A 161 7.28 13.13 -0.30
CA THR A 161 6.54 14.39 -0.16
C THR A 161 5.69 14.39 1.10
N VAL A 162 5.88 15.42 1.93
CA VAL A 162 5.03 15.70 3.09
C VAL A 162 4.30 17.02 2.89
N GLN A 163 2.98 17.02 3.05
CA GLN A 163 2.15 18.21 2.84
C GLN A 163 1.04 18.33 3.89
N SER A 164 0.68 19.56 4.25
CA SER A 164 -0.47 19.85 5.11
C SER A 164 -0.45 19.08 6.44
N CYS A 165 0.72 19.04 7.08
CA CYS A 165 0.95 18.51 8.43
C CYS A 165 1.09 19.63 9.46
#